data_AF-A0AA88J8Y2-F1
#
_entry.id   AF-A0AA88J8Y2-F1
#
_cell.length_a   1.000
_cell.length_b   1.000
_cell.length_c   1.000
_cell.angle_alpha   90.00
_cell.angle_beta   90.00
_cell.angle_gamma   90.00
#
_symmetry.space_group_name_H-M   'P 1'
#
loop_
_entity.id
_entity.type
_entity.pdbx_description
1 polymer ?
#
loop_
_entity_poly.entity_id
_entity_poly.type
_entity_poly.pdbx_seq_one_letter_code
_entity_poly.pdbx_strand_id
1 'polypeptide(L)'
;MDEDEVALQDCNGNTAFSLAVASGSLEVAMILMQKNAQLPLFRGGQGQTPLYIAALFGYAEIAWFLYPLTKATLDQKEWIWIFFTCIHSDLYGLGLKMFEDDSALAMARDVNDDTALHILARKPLAFLQQSSESVALKLTRGLWKEILMQLPDFNVKQLIDNPTRVLFEAAEVGNFPFLVELIHSYPDLVWKVDDKNRTIFHVAVLNRHANIFNLIHEIGYAKHAIVTFKDNEDNNMLHLAATLPPQHRQNAELGGTWNLHHELVWFEAVKKIMQPSYAELKNSNGFTPQDVFTITHASLFKDGERWMKDTAKFGMLVSILITIGVFLASFHAVNGEEKILVLSHVLNVSVLVTLASSSISTLMFLSILTSNYEKMNFLYVLPFKLITGLVTLFIAMSTMMVAFNGRLFISLPHGLKWVATLTFTGTFIPVALFVLVQHYQLLSNMWDSTFVSKLLSGKGKYHAFHRKTNASLYTESHDACDGSSFHVL
;
A
#
# COMPACT_ATOMS: atom_id res chain seq x y z
N MET A 1 34.77 -26.76 31.89
CA MET A 1 34.44 -27.06 30.50
C MET A 1 35.72 -27.03 29.71
N ASP A 2 36.23 -28.22 29.47
CA ASP A 2 37.39 -28.45 28.61
C ASP A 2 36.97 -28.35 27.13
N GLU A 3 37.95 -28.21 26.23
CA GLU A 3 37.76 -27.98 24.79
C GLU A 3 36.95 -29.09 24.09
N ASP A 4 37.07 -30.32 24.58
CA ASP A 4 36.34 -31.50 24.09
C ASP A 4 34.92 -31.59 24.65
N GLU A 5 34.66 -31.06 25.85
CA GLU A 5 33.33 -31.10 26.48
C GLU A 5 32.33 -30.16 25.79
N VAL A 6 32.79 -28.99 25.30
CA VAL A 6 31.96 -28.03 24.55
C VAL A 6 31.59 -28.52 23.14
N ALA A 7 32.32 -29.50 22.62
CA ALA A 7 32.10 -30.10 21.31
C ALA A 7 31.15 -31.31 21.33
N LEU A 8 30.75 -31.78 22.53
CA LEU A 8 29.84 -32.91 22.68
C LEU A 8 28.48 -32.61 22.02
N GLN A 9 27.93 -33.64 21.39
CA GLN A 9 26.63 -33.60 20.75
C GLN A 9 25.55 -34.20 21.66
N ASP A 10 24.36 -33.61 21.65
CA ASP A 10 23.17 -34.17 22.30
C ASP A 10 22.63 -35.40 21.54
N CYS A 11 21.53 -35.98 22.03
CA CYS A 11 20.88 -37.13 21.38
C CYS A 11 20.34 -36.85 19.97
N ASN A 12 20.24 -35.57 19.57
CA ASN A 12 19.81 -35.13 18.26
C ASN A 12 21.00 -34.73 17.36
N GLY A 13 22.25 -34.85 17.83
CA GLY A 13 23.45 -34.45 17.10
C GLY A 13 23.81 -32.97 17.23
N ASN A 14 23.13 -32.20 18.08
CA ASN A 14 23.37 -30.77 18.25
C ASN A 14 24.48 -30.50 19.25
N THR A 15 25.36 -29.55 18.94
CA THR A 15 26.36 -29.06 19.89
C THR A 15 25.75 -27.99 20.79
N ALA A 16 26.36 -27.74 21.95
CA ALA A 16 25.98 -26.61 22.80
C ALA A 16 26.01 -25.27 22.02
N PHE A 17 26.95 -25.15 21.07
CA PHE A 17 27.07 -24.01 20.18
C PHE A 17 25.89 -23.88 19.22
N SER A 18 25.48 -24.96 18.54
CA SER A 18 24.34 -24.90 17.62
C SER A 18 23.02 -24.57 18.35
N LEU A 19 22.88 -24.99 19.60
CA LEU A 19 21.73 -24.61 20.45
C LEU A 19 21.77 -23.14 20.86
N ALA A 20 22.95 -22.59 21.16
CA ALA A 20 23.12 -21.16 21.44
C ALA A 20 22.80 -20.28 20.20
N VAL A 21 23.19 -20.74 19.02
CA VAL A 21 22.82 -20.08 17.76
C VAL A 21 21.32 -20.18 17.50
N ALA A 22 20.71 -21.37 17.70
CA ALA A 22 19.27 -21.56 17.54
C ALA A 22 18.43 -20.74 18.53
N SER A 23 18.98 -20.39 19.70
CA SER A 23 18.31 -19.52 20.68
C SER A 23 18.49 -18.02 20.39
N GLY A 24 19.29 -17.65 19.39
CA GLY A 24 19.57 -16.26 19.05
C GLY A 24 20.53 -15.55 19.99
N SER A 25 21.29 -16.29 20.82
CA SER A 25 22.21 -15.69 21.79
C SER A 25 23.64 -15.61 21.24
N LEU A 26 23.96 -14.47 20.62
CA LEU A 26 25.32 -14.21 20.13
C LEU A 26 26.35 -14.23 21.27
N GLU A 27 26.00 -13.68 22.44
CA GLU A 27 26.88 -13.65 23.61
C GLU A 27 27.28 -15.05 24.07
N VAL A 28 26.30 -15.96 24.19
CA VAL A 28 26.58 -17.35 24.60
C VAL A 28 27.40 -18.07 23.52
N ALA A 29 27.10 -17.84 22.24
CA ALA A 29 27.89 -18.38 21.14
C ALA A 29 29.36 -17.90 21.21
N MET A 30 29.60 -16.62 21.47
CA MET A 30 30.95 -16.05 21.62
C MET A 30 31.68 -16.63 22.84
N ILE A 31 31.03 -16.81 23.99
CA ILE A 31 31.62 -17.43 25.18
C ILE A 31 32.03 -18.88 24.90
N LEU A 32 31.20 -19.64 24.19
CA LEU A 32 31.53 -21.01 23.80
C LEU A 32 32.72 -21.04 22.82
N MET A 33 32.80 -20.10 21.88
CA MET A 33 33.93 -19.99 20.96
C MET A 33 35.26 -19.63 21.63
N GLN A 34 35.24 -18.90 22.76
CA GLN A 34 36.45 -18.67 23.56
C GLN A 34 37.03 -19.96 24.14
N LYS A 35 36.20 -21.01 24.30
CA LYS A 35 36.62 -22.32 24.78
C LYS A 35 37.10 -23.23 23.67
N ASN A 36 36.43 -23.19 22.51
CA ASN A 36 36.82 -23.94 21.33
C ASN A 36 36.45 -23.14 20.07
N ALA A 37 37.48 -22.64 19.37
CA ALA A 37 37.29 -21.77 18.20
C ALA A 37 36.72 -22.51 16.96
N GLN A 38 36.77 -23.85 16.95
CA GLN A 38 36.31 -24.68 15.82
C GLN A 38 34.81 -25.01 15.88
N LEU A 39 34.12 -24.66 16.97
CA LEU A 39 32.68 -24.93 17.14
C LEU A 39 31.78 -24.45 15.98
N PRO A 40 32.04 -23.30 15.33
CA PRO A 40 31.27 -22.88 14.15
C PRO A 40 31.35 -23.86 12.97
N LEU A 41 32.40 -24.69 12.89
CA LEU A 41 32.60 -25.64 11.80
C LEU A 41 31.87 -26.95 12.04
N PHE A 42 31.63 -27.32 13.30
CA PHE A 42 30.96 -28.56 13.65
C PHE A 42 29.50 -28.53 13.23
N ARG A 43 29.12 -29.54 12.45
CA ARG A 43 27.74 -29.73 12.01
C ARG A 43 26.90 -30.21 13.20
N GLY A 44 25.74 -29.58 13.39
CA GLY A 44 24.76 -29.96 14.40
C GLY A 44 23.86 -31.10 13.94
N GLY A 45 22.67 -31.19 14.53
CA GLY A 45 21.68 -32.18 14.16
C GLY A 45 21.30 -32.11 12.68
N GLN A 46 21.02 -33.28 12.08
CA GLN A 46 20.73 -33.42 10.65
C GLN A 46 21.87 -32.94 9.72
N GLY A 47 23.10 -32.79 10.24
CA GLY A 47 24.25 -32.34 9.44
C GLY A 47 24.24 -30.85 9.11
N GLN A 48 23.42 -30.05 9.79
CA GLN A 48 23.27 -28.62 9.49
C GLN A 48 24.40 -27.79 10.09
N THR A 49 24.84 -26.76 9.36
CA THR A 49 25.86 -25.83 9.85
C THR A 49 25.23 -24.83 10.85
N PRO A 50 25.98 -24.34 11.85
CA PRO A 50 25.51 -23.24 12.69
C PRO A 50 25.12 -21.99 11.88
N LEU A 51 25.83 -21.71 10.78
CA LEU A 51 25.47 -20.63 9.86
C LEU A 51 24.08 -20.83 9.22
N TYR A 52 23.78 -22.06 8.78
CA TYR A 52 22.47 -22.41 8.22
C TYR A 52 21.36 -22.17 9.26
N ILE A 53 21.58 -22.61 10.50
CA ILE A 53 20.63 -22.41 11.61
C ILE A 53 20.39 -20.91 11.84
N ALA A 54 21.45 -20.10 11.93
CA ALA A 54 21.34 -18.66 12.09
C ALA A 54 20.57 -18.00 10.92
N ALA A 55 20.85 -18.42 9.69
CA ALA A 55 20.16 -17.92 8.51
C ALA A 55 18.68 -18.31 8.50
N LEU A 56 18.36 -19.56 8.84
CA LEU A 56 17.01 -20.09 8.89
C LEU A 56 16.13 -19.30 9.86
N PHE A 57 16.63 -19.01 11.05
CA PHE A 57 15.92 -18.23 12.06
C PHE A 57 15.96 -16.72 11.82
N GLY A 58 16.64 -16.24 10.78
CA GLY A 58 16.71 -14.80 10.46
C GLY A 58 17.59 -14.00 11.42
N TYR A 59 18.52 -14.64 12.14
CA TYR A 59 19.44 -13.97 13.06
C TYR A 59 20.60 -13.32 12.30
N ALA A 60 20.31 -12.18 11.67
CA ALA A 60 21.23 -11.45 10.79
C ALA A 60 22.63 -11.25 11.40
N GLU A 61 22.69 -10.79 12.65
CA GLU A 61 23.94 -10.49 13.34
C GLU A 61 24.81 -11.75 13.54
N ILE A 62 24.20 -12.85 13.98
CA ILE A 62 24.87 -14.13 14.18
C ILE A 62 25.31 -14.71 12.82
N ALA A 63 24.44 -14.67 11.81
CA ALA A 63 24.74 -15.19 10.49
C ALA A 63 25.92 -14.46 9.84
N TRP A 64 25.96 -13.12 9.95
CA TRP A 64 27.09 -12.31 9.50
C TRP A 64 28.39 -12.63 10.22
N PHE A 65 28.32 -12.86 11.54
CA PHE A 65 29.48 -13.25 12.34
C PHE A 65 30.02 -14.64 11.95
N LEU A 66 29.14 -15.61 11.69
CA LEU A 66 29.52 -16.99 11.35
C LEU A 66 29.99 -17.16 9.90
N TYR A 67 29.56 -16.31 8.98
CA TYR A 67 29.86 -16.44 7.55
C TYR A 67 31.36 -16.50 7.22
N PRO A 68 32.21 -15.52 7.61
CA PRO A 68 33.63 -15.55 7.28
C PRO A 68 34.38 -16.75 7.88
N LEU A 69 33.87 -17.30 8.99
CA LEU A 69 34.47 -18.45 9.69
C LEU A 69 34.16 -19.77 8.98
N THR A 70 32.97 -19.87 8.39
CA THR A 70 32.46 -21.14 7.85
C THR A 70 32.61 -21.25 6.34
N LYS A 71 32.72 -20.13 5.61
CA LYS A 71 32.70 -20.09 4.14
C LYS A 71 33.67 -21.06 3.45
N ALA A 72 34.89 -21.22 3.98
CA ALA A 72 35.90 -22.08 3.38
C ALA A 72 35.59 -23.59 3.51
N THR A 73 34.65 -23.94 4.37
CA THR A 73 34.26 -25.33 4.69
C THR A 73 32.91 -25.73 4.12
N LEU A 74 32.20 -24.81 3.46
CA LEU A 74 30.90 -25.08 2.86
C LEU A 74 31.12 -25.79 1.52
N ASP A 75 30.41 -26.89 1.31
CA ASP A 75 30.30 -27.46 -0.03
C ASP A 75 29.36 -26.62 -0.92
N GLN A 76 29.34 -26.90 -2.23
CA GLN A 76 28.52 -26.14 -3.18
C GLN A 76 27.02 -26.24 -2.87
N LYS A 77 26.54 -27.38 -2.35
CA LYS A 77 25.13 -27.60 -2.05
C LYS A 77 24.72 -26.82 -0.79
N GLU A 78 25.56 -26.84 0.25
CA GLU A 78 25.40 -26.04 1.46
C GLU A 78 25.43 -24.54 1.14
N TRP A 79 26.33 -24.12 0.25
CA TRP A 79 26.44 -22.73 -0.20
C TRP A 79 25.14 -22.24 -0.85
N ILE A 80 24.63 -23.00 -1.83
CA ILE A 80 23.38 -22.71 -2.53
C ILE A 80 22.22 -22.70 -1.53
N TRP A 81 22.13 -23.69 -0.64
CA TRP A 81 21.04 -23.77 0.33
C TRP A 81 21.06 -22.57 1.28
N ILE A 82 22.19 -22.25 1.90
CA ILE A 82 22.30 -21.12 2.83
C ILE A 82 21.97 -19.80 2.13
N PHE A 83 22.42 -19.62 0.89
CA PHE A 83 22.07 -18.44 0.09
C PHE A 83 20.55 -18.30 -0.09
N PHE A 84 19.86 -19.37 -0.50
CA PHE A 84 18.40 -19.35 -0.65
C PHE A 84 17.68 -19.15 0.69
N THR A 85 18.16 -19.78 1.77
CA THR A 85 17.65 -19.55 3.12
C THR A 85 17.77 -18.09 3.54
N CYS A 86 18.89 -17.42 3.21
CA CYS A 86 19.03 -15.99 3.48
C CYS A 86 17.94 -15.17 2.79
N ILE A 87 17.59 -15.48 1.54
CA ILE A 87 16.52 -14.77 0.80
C ILE A 87 15.14 -15.08 1.41
N HIS A 88 14.87 -16.34 1.75
CA HIS A 88 13.63 -16.74 2.41
C HIS A 88 13.43 -16.08 3.78
N SER A 89 14.51 -15.87 4.54
CA SER A 89 14.49 -15.27 5.87
C SER A 89 14.82 -13.77 5.89
N ASP A 90 14.72 -13.08 4.74
CA ASP A 90 14.92 -11.62 4.59
C ASP A 90 16.32 -11.10 4.96
N LEU A 91 17.33 -11.98 4.99
CA LEU A 91 18.75 -11.66 5.21
C LEU A 91 19.46 -11.23 3.93
N TYR A 92 18.90 -10.24 3.24
CA TYR A 92 19.38 -9.79 1.92
C TYR A 92 20.84 -9.31 1.93
N GLY A 93 21.33 -8.75 3.04
CA GLY A 93 22.72 -8.31 3.16
C GLY A 93 23.70 -9.47 3.09
N LEU A 94 23.44 -10.53 3.85
CA LEU A 94 24.29 -11.72 3.81
C LEU A 94 24.14 -12.44 2.45
N GLY A 95 22.91 -12.54 1.93
CA GLY A 95 22.67 -13.10 0.60
C GLY A 95 23.43 -12.34 -0.50
N LEU A 96 23.47 -11.00 -0.44
CA LEU A 96 24.27 -10.18 -1.35
C LEU A 96 25.77 -10.48 -1.22
N LYS A 97 26.28 -10.57 0.01
CA LYS A 97 27.69 -10.91 0.23
C LYS A 97 28.06 -12.29 -0.30
N MET A 98 27.19 -13.28 -0.12
CA MET A 98 27.38 -14.64 -0.66
C MET A 98 27.39 -14.64 -2.19
N PHE A 99 26.49 -13.87 -2.82
CA PHE A 99 26.45 -13.68 -4.26
C PHE A 99 27.70 -12.97 -4.80
N GLU A 100 28.22 -11.96 -4.09
CA GLU A 100 29.49 -11.30 -4.47
C GLU A 100 30.69 -12.24 -4.39
N ASP A 101 30.69 -13.16 -3.41
CA ASP A 101 31.76 -14.16 -3.25
C ASP A 101 31.65 -15.28 -4.31
N ASP A 102 30.43 -15.64 -4.76
CA ASP A 102 30.20 -16.54 -5.89
C ASP A 102 29.01 -16.11 -6.77
N SER A 103 29.35 -15.46 -7.89
CA SER A 103 28.36 -14.97 -8.88
C SER A 103 27.56 -16.08 -9.57
N ALA A 104 28.02 -17.34 -9.56
CA ALA A 104 27.31 -18.45 -10.16
C ALA A 104 25.94 -18.69 -9.48
N LEU A 105 25.77 -18.20 -8.25
CA LEU A 105 24.50 -18.21 -7.52
C LEU A 105 23.35 -17.52 -8.26
N ALA A 106 23.64 -16.61 -9.21
CA ALA A 106 22.59 -15.97 -10.00
C ALA A 106 21.74 -16.95 -10.82
N MET A 107 22.34 -18.07 -11.25
CA MET A 107 21.68 -19.11 -12.03
C MET A 107 21.36 -20.36 -11.21
N ALA A 108 21.74 -20.39 -9.92
CA ALA A 108 21.44 -21.49 -9.03
C ALA A 108 19.92 -21.63 -8.82
N ARG A 109 19.51 -22.85 -8.49
CA ARG A 109 18.11 -23.20 -8.21
C ARG A 109 17.98 -23.84 -6.84
N ASP A 110 16.90 -23.51 -6.15
CA ASP A 110 16.58 -24.03 -4.83
C ASP A 110 15.92 -25.42 -4.91
N VAL A 111 15.38 -25.89 -3.78
CA VAL A 111 14.66 -27.17 -3.69
C VAL A 111 13.34 -27.21 -4.48
N ASN A 112 12.74 -26.05 -4.77
CA ASN A 112 11.53 -25.89 -5.58
C ASN A 112 11.85 -25.60 -7.05
N ASP A 113 13.13 -25.70 -7.43
CA ASP A 113 13.66 -25.27 -8.73
C ASP A 113 13.61 -23.74 -8.92
N ASP A 114 13.26 -22.93 -7.91
CA ASP A 114 13.22 -21.47 -8.01
C ASP A 114 14.63 -20.88 -8.07
N THR A 115 14.84 -19.89 -8.94
CA THR A 115 16.01 -19.01 -8.84
C THR A 115 15.79 -17.92 -7.80
N ALA A 116 16.84 -17.22 -7.38
CA ALA A 116 16.73 -16.11 -6.43
C ALA A 116 15.74 -15.03 -6.90
N LEU A 117 15.63 -14.80 -8.22
CA LEU A 117 14.68 -13.85 -8.79
C LEU A 117 13.21 -14.28 -8.60
N HIS A 118 12.91 -15.58 -8.65
CA HIS A 118 11.55 -16.08 -8.40
C HIS A 118 11.11 -15.79 -6.98
N ILE A 119 11.98 -16.02 -6.00
CA ILE A 119 11.68 -15.77 -4.59
C ILE A 119 11.54 -14.26 -4.34
N LEU A 120 12.45 -13.44 -4.89
CA LEU A 120 12.41 -11.99 -4.75
C LEU A 120 11.15 -11.37 -5.40
N ALA A 121 10.70 -11.90 -6.54
CA ALA A 121 9.46 -11.46 -7.19
C ALA A 121 8.24 -11.54 -6.26
N ARG A 122 8.15 -12.59 -5.44
CA ARG A 122 7.05 -12.83 -4.50
C ARG A 122 7.14 -12.00 -3.20
N LYS A 123 8.21 -11.22 -3.00
CA LYS A 123 8.48 -10.46 -1.76
C LYS A 123 8.46 -8.94 -1.97
N PRO A 124 7.30 -8.29 -2.17
CA PRO A 124 7.23 -6.83 -2.39
C PRO A 124 7.69 -6.03 -1.17
N LEU A 125 7.52 -6.56 0.06
CA LEU A 125 7.86 -5.87 1.30
C LEU A 125 9.37 -5.61 1.43
N ALA A 126 10.19 -6.46 0.82
CA ALA A 126 11.65 -6.33 0.78
C ALA A 126 12.12 -5.02 0.13
N PHE A 127 11.26 -4.37 -0.66
CA PHE A 127 11.57 -3.19 -1.44
C PHE A 127 10.94 -1.89 -0.90
N LEU A 128 10.31 -1.92 0.28
CA LEU A 128 9.57 -0.78 0.85
C LEU A 128 10.44 0.28 1.56
N GLN A 129 11.77 0.14 1.63
CA GLN A 129 12.64 1.17 2.21
C GLN A 129 12.70 2.40 1.29
N GLN A 130 11.96 3.46 1.63
CA GLN A 130 11.73 4.63 0.78
C GLN A 130 12.85 5.69 0.77
N SER A 131 13.85 5.56 1.64
CA SER A 131 14.90 6.58 1.83
C SER A 131 16.29 6.19 1.33
N SER A 132 16.59 4.90 1.21
CA SER A 132 17.84 4.36 0.64
C SER A 132 17.51 3.19 -0.28
N GLU A 133 18.38 2.92 -1.25
CA GLU A 133 18.26 1.73 -2.09
C GLU A 133 18.21 0.48 -1.21
N SER A 134 17.10 -0.28 -1.28
CA SER A 134 16.97 -1.48 -0.45
C SER A 134 18.04 -2.49 -0.86
N VAL A 135 18.60 -3.20 0.12
CA VAL A 135 19.62 -4.24 -0.14
C VAL A 135 19.07 -5.33 -1.06
N ALA A 136 17.77 -5.63 -0.97
CA ALA A 136 17.07 -6.53 -1.87
C ALA A 136 17.09 -6.03 -3.34
N LEU A 137 17.01 -4.72 -3.57
CA LEU A 137 17.14 -4.15 -4.92
C LEU A 137 18.58 -4.25 -5.43
N LYS A 138 19.59 -3.97 -4.59
CA LYS A 138 21.01 -4.17 -4.95
C LYS A 138 21.27 -5.63 -5.36
N LEU A 139 20.77 -6.58 -4.56
CA LEU A 139 20.83 -8.01 -4.87
C LEU A 139 20.11 -8.34 -6.18
N THR A 140 18.87 -7.87 -6.37
CA THR A 140 18.10 -8.10 -7.61
C THR A 140 18.87 -7.62 -8.84
N ARG A 141 19.43 -6.40 -8.78
CA ARG A 141 20.23 -5.82 -9.86
C ARG A 141 21.48 -6.64 -10.14
N GLY A 142 22.20 -7.05 -9.09
CA GLY A 142 23.39 -7.89 -9.21
C GLY A 142 23.09 -9.21 -9.91
N LEU A 143 22.08 -9.94 -9.43
CA LEU A 143 21.63 -11.20 -10.02
C LEU A 143 21.20 -11.03 -11.48
N TRP A 144 20.41 -10.00 -11.77
CA TRP A 144 19.91 -9.75 -13.11
C TRP A 144 21.02 -9.39 -14.10
N LYS A 145 21.96 -8.54 -13.68
CA LYS A 145 23.12 -8.18 -14.49
C LYS A 145 23.96 -9.41 -14.83
N GLU A 146 24.22 -10.28 -13.86
CA GLU A 146 24.98 -11.52 -14.09
C GLU A 146 24.28 -12.44 -15.09
N ILE A 147 22.97 -12.64 -14.93
CA ILE A 147 22.15 -13.44 -15.86
C ILE A 147 22.23 -12.90 -17.29
N LEU A 148 22.12 -11.57 -17.47
CA LEU A 148 22.20 -10.93 -18.78
C LEU A 148 23.61 -11.00 -19.40
N MET A 149 24.67 -11.06 -18.59
CA MET A 149 26.04 -11.19 -19.08
C MET A 149 26.38 -12.63 -19.50
N GLN A 150 25.86 -13.62 -18.77
CA GLN A 150 26.23 -15.03 -18.96
C GLN A 150 25.36 -15.77 -19.97
N LEU A 151 24.12 -15.34 -20.19
CA LEU A 151 23.15 -16.08 -21.00
C LEU A 151 22.72 -15.33 -22.27
N PRO A 152 22.53 -16.03 -23.40
CA PRO A 152 21.87 -15.45 -24.57
C PRO A 152 20.37 -15.25 -24.30
N ASP A 153 19.73 -14.36 -25.06
CA ASP A 153 18.33 -13.93 -24.89
C ASP A 153 17.32 -15.07 -24.68
N PHE A 154 17.44 -16.16 -25.44
CA PHE A 154 16.52 -17.31 -25.34
C PHE A 154 16.59 -17.96 -23.96
N ASN A 155 17.81 -18.17 -23.44
CA ASN A 155 18.05 -18.80 -22.15
C ASN A 155 17.61 -17.90 -21.00
N VAL A 156 17.76 -16.58 -21.13
CA VAL A 156 17.23 -15.61 -20.15
C VAL A 156 15.71 -15.75 -20.04
N LYS A 157 15.01 -15.80 -21.17
CA LYS A 157 13.54 -15.97 -21.19
C LYS A 157 13.13 -17.29 -20.57
N GLN A 158 13.84 -18.38 -20.87
CA GLN A 158 13.58 -19.70 -20.28
C GLN A 158 13.84 -19.72 -18.76
N LEU A 159 14.88 -19.04 -18.29
CA LEU A 159 15.22 -18.98 -16.86
C LEU A 159 14.13 -18.27 -16.06
N ILE A 160 13.58 -17.17 -16.55
CA ILE A 160 12.53 -16.40 -15.85
C ILE A 160 11.11 -16.96 -16.02
N ASP A 161 10.92 -17.96 -16.91
CA ASP A 161 9.63 -18.61 -17.14
C ASP A 161 9.51 -19.96 -16.41
N ASN A 162 10.62 -20.51 -15.90
CA ASN A 162 10.65 -21.81 -15.24
C ASN A 162 11.30 -21.71 -13.85
N PRO A 163 10.67 -22.25 -12.78
CA PRO A 163 9.47 -23.08 -12.81
C PRO A 163 8.17 -22.28 -12.98
N THR A 164 8.19 -21.01 -12.60
CA THR A 164 7.04 -20.11 -12.72
C THR A 164 7.45 -18.80 -13.39
N ARG A 165 6.46 -18.03 -13.83
CA ARG A 165 6.74 -16.83 -14.60
C ARG A 165 6.94 -15.62 -13.68
N VAL A 166 8.20 -15.38 -13.35
CA VAL A 166 8.69 -14.35 -12.42
C VAL A 166 7.99 -13.00 -12.60
N LEU A 167 7.84 -12.55 -13.85
CA LEU A 167 7.24 -11.25 -14.16
C LEU A 167 5.76 -11.17 -13.79
N PHE A 168 5.00 -12.25 -14.00
CA PHE A 168 3.57 -12.26 -13.73
C PHE A 168 3.32 -12.44 -12.23
N GLU A 169 4.09 -13.27 -11.53
CA GLU A 169 4.01 -13.35 -10.06
C GLU A 169 4.33 -12.03 -9.38
N ALA A 170 5.38 -11.34 -9.82
CA ALA A 170 5.70 -10.00 -9.34
C ALA A 170 4.54 -9.01 -9.61
N ALA A 171 3.88 -9.13 -10.77
CA ALA A 171 2.72 -8.30 -11.11
C ALA A 171 1.46 -8.65 -10.31
N GLU A 172 1.25 -9.93 -9.96
CA GLU A 172 0.14 -10.38 -9.12
C GLU A 172 0.29 -9.91 -7.68
N VAL A 173 1.51 -9.98 -7.15
CA VAL A 173 1.80 -9.59 -5.76
C VAL A 173 2.01 -8.08 -5.62
N GLY A 174 2.38 -7.38 -6.70
CA GLY A 174 2.55 -5.92 -6.73
C GLY A 174 3.98 -5.45 -6.47
N ASN A 175 4.96 -6.27 -6.79
CA ASN A 175 6.37 -5.95 -6.59
C ASN A 175 6.89 -4.98 -7.66
N PHE A 176 6.46 -3.73 -7.54
CA PHE A 176 6.77 -2.65 -8.48
C PHE A 176 8.29 -2.37 -8.64
N PRO A 177 9.09 -2.23 -7.56
CA PRO A 177 10.51 -1.93 -7.69
C PRO A 177 11.28 -3.02 -8.44
N PHE A 178 10.95 -4.30 -8.17
CA PHE A 178 11.52 -5.44 -8.87
C PHE A 178 11.22 -5.42 -10.37
N LEU A 179 9.95 -5.22 -10.75
CA LEU A 179 9.55 -5.17 -12.16
C LEU A 179 10.23 -4.03 -12.92
N VAL A 180 10.33 -2.85 -12.30
CA VAL A 180 10.99 -1.69 -12.89
C VAL A 180 12.44 -1.98 -13.21
N GLU A 181 13.18 -2.60 -12.28
CA GLU A 181 14.60 -2.93 -12.46
C GLU A 181 14.81 -3.91 -13.63
N LEU A 182 13.99 -4.95 -13.73
CA LEU A 182 14.06 -5.94 -14.80
C LEU A 182 13.71 -5.34 -16.17
N ILE A 183 12.60 -4.59 -16.24
CA ILE A 183 12.11 -3.97 -17.49
C ILE A 183 13.05 -2.86 -17.97
N HIS A 184 13.67 -2.10 -17.06
CA HIS A 184 14.65 -1.07 -17.45
C HIS A 184 15.87 -1.69 -18.12
N SER A 185 16.39 -2.76 -17.54
CA SER A 185 17.58 -3.46 -18.04
C SER A 185 17.28 -4.30 -19.29
N TYR A 186 16.06 -4.81 -19.43
CA TYR A 186 15.63 -5.62 -20.56
C TYR A 186 14.20 -5.26 -21.04
N PRO A 187 14.05 -4.20 -21.86
CA PRO A 187 12.74 -3.67 -22.27
C PRO A 187 11.84 -4.63 -23.06
N ASP A 188 12.40 -5.68 -23.68
CA ASP A 188 11.64 -6.67 -24.44
C ASP A 188 10.67 -7.49 -23.56
N LEU A 189 10.89 -7.51 -22.25
CA LEU A 189 10.03 -8.20 -21.28
C LEU A 189 8.60 -7.65 -21.23
N VAL A 190 8.41 -6.40 -21.65
CA VAL A 190 7.10 -5.72 -21.64
C VAL A 190 6.09 -6.41 -22.59
N TRP A 191 6.59 -7.14 -23.59
CA TRP A 191 5.79 -7.86 -24.59
C TRP A 191 5.40 -9.28 -24.17
N LYS A 192 5.94 -9.79 -23.05
CA LYS A 192 5.59 -11.14 -22.59
C LYS A 192 4.11 -11.22 -22.22
N VAL A 193 3.53 -12.38 -22.52
CA VAL A 193 2.16 -12.74 -22.18
C VAL A 193 2.15 -14.01 -21.34
N ASP A 194 1.13 -14.14 -20.48
CA ASP A 194 0.88 -15.33 -19.70
C ASP A 194 0.09 -16.40 -20.49
N ASP A 195 -0.37 -17.47 -19.82
CA ASP A 195 -1.09 -18.59 -20.46
C ASP A 195 -2.48 -18.18 -20.93
N LYS A 196 -2.97 -17.06 -20.40
CA LYS A 196 -4.22 -16.43 -20.78
C LYS A 196 -4.01 -15.33 -21.80
N ASN A 197 -2.82 -15.22 -22.41
CA ASN A 197 -2.46 -14.15 -23.36
C ASN A 197 -2.52 -12.73 -22.75
N ARG A 198 -2.29 -12.60 -21.44
CA ARG A 198 -2.33 -11.33 -20.69
C ARG A 198 -0.91 -10.81 -20.48
N THR A 199 -0.68 -9.52 -20.71
CA THR A 199 0.59 -8.88 -20.34
C THR A 199 0.66 -8.56 -18.85
N ILE A 200 1.83 -8.16 -18.34
CA ILE A 200 2.01 -7.74 -16.94
C ILE A 200 1.03 -6.61 -16.53
N PHE A 201 0.62 -5.76 -17.48
CA PHE A 201 -0.34 -4.69 -17.24
C PHE A 201 -1.76 -5.20 -17.04
N HIS A 202 -2.17 -6.23 -17.78
CA HIS A 202 -3.46 -6.88 -17.60
C HIS A 202 -3.55 -7.53 -16.21
N VAL A 203 -2.48 -8.20 -15.80
CA VAL A 203 -2.36 -8.80 -14.45
C VAL A 203 -2.35 -7.73 -13.36
N ALA A 204 -1.63 -6.63 -13.55
CA ALA A 204 -1.66 -5.49 -12.64
C ALA A 204 -3.06 -4.86 -12.54
N VAL A 205 -3.80 -4.79 -13.66
CA VAL A 205 -5.16 -4.28 -13.70
C VAL A 205 -6.13 -5.16 -12.91
N LEU A 206 -6.05 -6.46 -13.14
CA LEU A 206 -6.84 -7.46 -12.41
C LEU A 206 -6.61 -7.38 -10.90
N ASN A 207 -5.36 -7.18 -10.48
CA ASN A 207 -4.98 -7.15 -9.06
C ASN A 207 -5.02 -5.75 -8.41
N ARG A 208 -5.45 -4.69 -9.12
CA ARG A 208 -5.51 -3.30 -8.62
C ARG A 208 -4.16 -2.67 -8.26
N HIS A 209 -3.08 -3.07 -8.94
CA HIS A 209 -1.75 -2.51 -8.72
C HIS A 209 -1.50 -1.27 -9.58
N ALA A 210 -2.04 -0.15 -9.09
CA ALA A 210 -1.87 1.20 -9.64
C ALA A 210 -0.44 1.53 -10.11
N ASN A 211 0.57 1.26 -9.27
CA ASN A 211 1.95 1.64 -9.57
C ASN A 211 2.50 0.92 -10.81
N ILE A 212 2.20 -0.37 -10.97
CA ILE A 212 2.64 -1.17 -12.12
C ILE A 212 1.85 -0.77 -13.37
N PHE A 213 0.55 -0.57 -13.25
CA PHE A 213 -0.28 -0.08 -14.35
C PHE A 213 0.24 1.24 -14.91
N ASN A 214 0.68 2.17 -14.05
CA ASN A 214 1.17 3.48 -14.49
C ASN A 214 2.46 3.42 -15.33
N LEU A 215 3.23 2.32 -15.28
CA LEU A 215 4.40 2.13 -16.16
C LEU A 215 4.00 2.16 -17.63
N ILE A 216 2.74 1.90 -17.96
CA ILE A 216 2.22 1.95 -19.32
C ILE A 216 2.35 3.35 -19.95
N HIS A 217 2.43 4.40 -19.13
CA HIS A 217 2.63 5.77 -19.61
C HIS A 217 4.09 6.09 -19.93
N GLU A 218 5.04 5.28 -19.46
CA GLU A 218 6.48 5.53 -19.57
C GLU A 218 7.13 4.69 -20.67
N ILE A 219 6.55 3.53 -21.03
CA ILE A 219 7.00 2.66 -22.13
C ILE A 219 6.75 3.22 -23.55
N GLY A 220 6.28 4.46 -23.68
CA GLY A 220 6.13 5.15 -24.96
C GLY A 220 5.14 4.49 -25.93
N TYR A 221 5.57 4.24 -27.18
CA TYR A 221 4.72 3.71 -28.25
C TYR A 221 4.18 2.30 -27.97
N ALA A 222 4.86 1.50 -27.15
CA ALA A 222 4.43 0.14 -26.79
C ALA A 222 3.03 0.13 -26.15
N LYS A 223 2.67 1.21 -25.46
CA LYS A 223 1.34 1.44 -24.90
C LYS A 223 0.23 1.17 -25.92
N HIS A 224 0.35 1.69 -27.14
CA HIS A 224 -0.71 1.59 -28.15
C HIS A 224 -0.93 0.16 -28.64
N ALA A 225 0.11 -0.67 -28.61
CA ALA A 225 0.00 -2.08 -28.92
C ALA A 225 -0.54 -2.86 -27.71
N ILE A 226 -0.02 -2.64 -26.50
CA ILE A 226 -0.42 -3.40 -25.30
C ILE A 226 -1.91 -3.29 -25.00
N VAL A 227 -2.51 -2.12 -25.20
CA VAL A 227 -3.96 -1.92 -24.96
C VAL A 227 -4.86 -2.68 -25.93
N THR A 228 -4.33 -3.18 -27.05
CA THR A 228 -5.10 -3.97 -28.02
C THR A 228 -5.06 -5.47 -27.74
N PHE A 229 -4.22 -5.92 -26.81
CA PHE A 229 -4.16 -7.33 -26.43
C PHE A 229 -5.46 -7.73 -25.75
N LYS A 230 -5.81 -9.00 -25.93
CA LYS A 230 -6.98 -9.64 -25.32
C LYS A 230 -6.56 -10.97 -24.74
N ASP A 231 -7.22 -11.35 -23.66
CA ASP A 231 -7.03 -12.68 -23.09
C ASP A 231 -7.69 -13.77 -23.95
N ASN A 232 -7.54 -15.03 -23.55
CA ASN A 232 -8.13 -16.18 -24.25
C ASN A 232 -9.68 -16.15 -24.32
N GLU A 233 -10.34 -15.30 -23.52
CA GLU A 233 -11.79 -15.11 -23.49
C GLU A 233 -12.20 -13.81 -24.22
N ASP A 234 -11.31 -13.25 -25.05
CA ASP A 234 -11.50 -11.96 -25.73
C ASP A 234 -11.70 -10.77 -24.77
N ASN A 235 -11.38 -10.92 -23.48
CA ASN A 235 -11.42 -9.82 -22.53
C ASN A 235 -10.22 -8.90 -22.78
N ASN A 236 -10.52 -7.64 -23.07
CA ASN A 236 -9.51 -6.58 -23.04
C ASN A 236 -9.21 -6.12 -21.60
N MET A 237 -8.23 -5.25 -21.44
CA MET A 237 -7.84 -4.70 -20.14
C MET A 237 -9.00 -4.07 -19.34
N LEU A 238 -9.99 -3.46 -20.01
CA LEU A 238 -11.14 -2.86 -19.34
C LEU A 238 -12.13 -3.90 -18.80
N HIS A 239 -12.27 -5.05 -19.47
CA HIS A 239 -13.04 -6.17 -18.91
C HIS A 239 -12.39 -6.70 -17.61
N LEU A 240 -11.06 -6.77 -17.56
CA LEU A 240 -10.34 -7.19 -16.34
C LEU A 240 -10.46 -6.14 -15.21
N ALA A 241 -10.52 -4.86 -15.55
CA ALA A 241 -10.84 -3.80 -14.59
C ALA A 241 -12.29 -3.90 -14.09
N ALA A 242 -13.18 -4.52 -14.86
CA ALA A 242 -14.59 -4.71 -14.53
C ALA A 242 -14.89 -5.92 -13.65
N THR A 243 -13.95 -6.86 -13.51
CA THR A 243 -14.08 -7.99 -12.59
C THR A 243 -13.60 -7.62 -11.20
N LEU A 244 -14.21 -8.18 -10.15
CA LEU A 244 -13.75 -7.97 -8.77
C LEU A 244 -12.30 -8.45 -8.58
N PRO A 245 -11.50 -7.79 -7.70
CA PRO A 245 -10.17 -8.27 -7.37
C PRO A 245 -10.21 -9.66 -6.72
N PRO A 246 -9.10 -10.42 -6.74
CA PRO A 246 -9.04 -11.73 -6.09
C PRO A 246 -9.43 -11.68 -4.61
N GLN A 247 -10.00 -12.78 -4.10
CA GLN A 247 -10.58 -12.87 -2.75
C GLN A 247 -9.63 -12.39 -1.63
N HIS A 248 -8.34 -12.68 -1.73
CA HIS A 248 -7.34 -12.25 -0.72
C HIS A 248 -7.16 -10.72 -0.64
N ARG A 249 -7.65 -9.97 -1.63
CA ARG A 249 -7.68 -8.49 -1.67
C ARG A 249 -9.07 -7.89 -1.52
N GLN A 250 -10.11 -8.72 -1.43
CA GLN A 250 -11.44 -8.27 -1.09
C GLN A 250 -11.42 -7.91 0.41
N ASN A 251 -10.88 -6.74 0.75
CA ASN A 251 -10.80 -6.26 2.12
C ASN A 251 -12.21 -6.25 2.70
N ALA A 252 -12.46 -7.15 3.66
CA ALA A 252 -13.71 -7.25 4.41
C ALA A 252 -13.94 -6.05 5.36
N GLU A 253 -12.97 -5.14 5.45
CA GLU A 253 -12.87 -4.13 6.52
C GLU A 253 -13.34 -2.72 6.14
N LEU A 254 -13.50 -2.41 4.85
CA LEU A 254 -14.03 -1.13 4.39
C LEU A 254 -15.45 -1.33 3.88
N GLY A 255 -16.42 -0.68 4.51
CA GLY A 255 -17.84 -0.82 4.19
C GLY A 255 -18.12 -0.72 2.68
N GLY A 256 -19.13 -1.48 2.21
CA GLY A 256 -19.36 -1.76 0.78
C GLY A 256 -19.46 -0.53 -0.15
N THR A 257 -19.77 0.66 0.36
CA THR A 257 -19.80 1.92 -0.39
C THR A 257 -18.43 2.44 -0.82
N TRP A 258 -17.43 2.31 0.05
CA TRP A 258 -16.06 2.75 -0.24
C TRP A 258 -15.43 1.89 -1.33
N ASN A 259 -15.68 0.58 -1.25
CA ASN A 259 -15.23 -0.38 -2.25
C ASN A 259 -15.83 -0.05 -3.63
N LEU A 260 -17.12 0.27 -3.70
CA LEU A 260 -17.75 0.64 -4.97
C LEU A 260 -17.17 1.93 -5.59
N HIS A 261 -16.91 2.96 -4.78
CA HIS A 261 -16.33 4.20 -5.30
C HIS A 261 -14.93 3.96 -5.88
N HIS A 262 -14.07 3.22 -5.17
CA HIS A 262 -12.74 2.89 -5.67
C HIS A 262 -12.77 2.06 -6.96
N GLU A 263 -13.66 1.07 -7.04
CA GLU A 263 -13.81 0.24 -8.25
C GLU A 263 -14.29 1.05 -9.44
N LEU A 264 -15.19 2.02 -9.23
CA LEU A 264 -15.63 2.94 -10.27
C LEU A 264 -14.50 3.86 -10.75
N VAL A 265 -13.73 4.41 -9.82
CA VAL A 265 -12.57 5.27 -10.12
C VAL A 265 -11.50 4.49 -10.90
N TRP A 266 -11.22 3.25 -10.49
CA TRP A 266 -10.28 2.36 -11.17
C TRP A 266 -10.73 2.03 -12.59
N PHE A 267 -12.00 1.67 -12.76
CA PHE A 267 -12.57 1.38 -14.08
C PHE A 267 -12.45 2.58 -15.03
N GLU A 268 -12.78 3.79 -14.57
CA GLU A 268 -12.64 5.01 -15.38
C GLU A 268 -11.18 5.36 -15.69
N ALA A 269 -10.24 5.08 -14.77
CA ALA A 269 -8.81 5.29 -15.01
C ALA A 269 -8.28 4.39 -16.14
N VAL A 270 -8.65 3.10 -16.13
CA VAL A 270 -8.29 2.15 -17.20
C VAL A 270 -8.97 2.53 -18.52
N LYS A 271 -10.25 2.91 -18.46
CA LYS A 271 -11.03 3.33 -19.63
C LYS A 271 -10.39 4.50 -20.37
N LYS A 272 -9.83 5.48 -19.65
CA LYS A 272 -9.18 6.67 -20.25
C LYS A 272 -7.98 6.34 -21.14
N ILE A 273 -7.32 5.20 -20.90
CA ILE A 273 -6.18 4.75 -21.70
C ILE A 273 -6.63 4.06 -22.99
N MET A 274 -7.84 3.52 -23.01
CA MET A 274 -8.38 2.75 -24.12
C MET A 274 -9.06 3.65 -25.16
N GLN A 275 -8.96 3.27 -26.43
CA GLN A 275 -9.73 3.93 -27.48
C GLN A 275 -11.21 3.57 -27.34
N PRO A 276 -12.14 4.48 -27.72
CA PRO A 276 -13.58 4.25 -27.60
C PRO A 276 -14.07 2.95 -28.24
N SER A 277 -13.51 2.58 -29.39
CA SER A 277 -13.84 1.33 -30.09
C SER A 277 -13.60 0.09 -29.24
N TYR A 278 -12.52 0.05 -28.47
CA TYR A 278 -12.20 -1.08 -27.60
C TYR A 278 -13.01 -1.06 -26.30
N ALA A 279 -13.48 0.10 -25.86
CA ALA A 279 -14.33 0.21 -24.67
C ALA A 279 -15.72 -0.42 -24.87
N GLU A 280 -16.14 -0.60 -26.13
CA GLU A 280 -17.44 -1.18 -26.51
C GLU A 280 -17.32 -2.61 -27.08
N LEU A 281 -16.09 -3.14 -27.19
CA LEU A 281 -15.88 -4.51 -27.66
C LEU A 281 -16.51 -5.51 -26.69
N LYS A 282 -17.09 -6.56 -27.26
CA LYS A 282 -17.65 -7.68 -26.50
C LYS A 282 -16.61 -8.78 -26.32
N ASN A 283 -16.60 -9.40 -25.15
CA ASN A 283 -15.82 -10.62 -24.89
C ASN A 283 -16.50 -11.85 -25.52
N SER A 284 -15.91 -13.04 -25.33
CA SER A 284 -16.45 -14.32 -25.84
C SER A 284 -17.87 -14.63 -25.35
N ASN A 285 -18.28 -14.06 -24.20
CA ASN A 285 -19.62 -14.21 -23.65
C ASN A 285 -20.63 -13.18 -24.21
N GLY A 286 -20.19 -12.29 -25.12
CA GLY A 286 -21.04 -11.27 -25.74
C GLY A 286 -21.29 -10.04 -24.87
N PHE A 287 -20.58 -9.89 -23.75
CA PHE A 287 -20.73 -8.76 -22.82
C PHE A 287 -19.67 -7.69 -23.10
N THR A 288 -20.06 -6.43 -22.97
CA THR A 288 -19.11 -5.30 -22.97
C THR A 288 -18.44 -5.16 -21.59
N PRO A 289 -17.31 -4.44 -21.45
CA PRO A 289 -16.71 -4.18 -20.14
C PRO A 289 -17.69 -3.50 -19.17
N GLN A 290 -18.58 -2.67 -19.69
CA GLN A 290 -19.60 -1.98 -18.92
C GLN A 290 -20.68 -2.93 -18.40
N ASP A 291 -21.08 -3.92 -19.21
CA ASP A 291 -22.01 -4.98 -18.79
C ASP A 291 -21.38 -5.83 -17.70
N VAL A 292 -20.12 -6.27 -17.92
CA VAL A 292 -19.37 -7.04 -16.91
C VAL A 292 -19.30 -6.28 -15.59
N PHE A 293 -18.96 -4.99 -15.61
CA PHE A 293 -18.87 -4.17 -14.40
C PHE A 293 -20.20 -4.12 -13.64
N THR A 294 -21.29 -3.94 -14.38
CA THR A 294 -22.64 -3.82 -13.81
C THR A 294 -23.09 -5.13 -13.18
N ILE A 295 -22.79 -6.27 -13.82
CA ILE A 295 -23.14 -7.60 -13.33
C ILE A 295 -22.30 -7.97 -12.09
N THR A 296 -20.98 -7.80 -12.15
CA THR A 296 -20.05 -8.21 -11.07
C THR A 296 -20.20 -7.36 -9.82
N HIS A 297 -20.53 -6.08 -9.95
CA HIS A 297 -20.65 -5.14 -8.83
C HIS A 297 -22.10 -4.90 -8.39
N ALA A 298 -23.07 -5.67 -8.90
CA ALA A 298 -24.50 -5.47 -8.61
C ALA A 298 -24.84 -5.47 -7.11
N SER A 299 -24.20 -6.34 -6.32
CA SER A 299 -24.35 -6.38 -4.86
C SER A 299 -23.83 -5.10 -4.20
N LEU A 300 -22.64 -4.64 -4.60
CA LEU A 300 -22.03 -3.41 -4.10
C LEU A 300 -22.88 -2.17 -4.43
N PHE A 301 -23.50 -2.11 -5.61
CA PHE A 301 -24.45 -1.05 -5.96
C PHE A 301 -25.67 -1.04 -5.04
N LYS A 302 -26.24 -2.21 -4.76
CA LYS A 302 -27.40 -2.34 -3.88
C LYS A 302 -27.07 -1.94 -2.44
N ASP A 303 -25.93 -2.38 -1.94
CA ASP A 303 -25.46 -2.02 -0.59
C ASP A 303 -25.13 -0.54 -0.51
N GLY A 304 -24.54 0.02 -1.57
CA GLY A 304 -24.20 1.42 -1.65
C GLY A 304 -25.41 2.36 -1.74
N GLU A 305 -26.41 1.98 -2.53
CA GLU A 305 -27.70 2.65 -2.58
C GLU A 305 -28.37 2.65 -1.20
N ARG A 306 -28.42 1.48 -0.54
CA ARG A 306 -29.01 1.33 0.79
C ARG A 306 -28.32 2.22 1.82
N TRP A 307 -26.99 2.17 1.89
CA TRP A 307 -26.21 2.99 2.81
C TRP A 307 -26.44 4.49 2.60
N MET A 308 -26.49 4.95 1.34
CA MET A 308 -26.75 6.36 1.05
C MET A 308 -28.16 6.78 1.44
N LYS A 309 -29.17 5.95 1.17
CA LYS A 309 -30.55 6.21 1.59
C LYS A 309 -30.68 6.26 3.11
N ASP A 310 -30.09 5.31 3.81
CA ASP A 310 -30.17 5.25 5.26
C ASP A 310 -29.43 6.44 5.89
N THR A 311 -28.23 6.77 5.39
CA THR A 311 -27.47 7.96 5.85
C THR A 311 -28.23 9.26 5.58
N ALA A 312 -28.85 9.41 4.41
CA ALA A 312 -29.66 10.58 4.08
C ALA A 312 -30.90 10.69 4.98
N LYS A 313 -31.58 9.58 5.29
CA LYS A 313 -32.71 9.57 6.25
C LYS A 313 -32.24 10.03 7.64
N PHE A 314 -31.12 9.48 8.14
CA PHE A 314 -30.58 9.89 9.44
C PHE A 314 -30.20 11.38 9.45
N GLY A 315 -29.49 11.86 8.42
CA GLY A 315 -29.13 13.27 8.30
C GLY A 315 -30.34 14.21 8.22
N MET A 316 -31.37 13.80 7.49
CA MET A 316 -32.63 14.54 7.39
C MET A 316 -33.34 14.63 8.75
N LEU A 317 -33.43 13.52 9.50
CA LEU A 317 -34.02 13.49 10.84
C LEU A 317 -33.27 14.42 11.80
N VAL A 318 -31.94 14.35 11.84
CA VAL A 318 -31.11 15.22 12.69
C VAL A 318 -31.32 16.69 12.34
N SER A 319 -31.36 17.02 11.04
CA SER A 319 -31.59 18.41 10.61
C SER A 319 -32.98 18.91 11.00
N ILE A 320 -34.02 18.09 10.86
CA ILE A 320 -35.37 18.45 11.31
C ILE A 320 -35.40 18.69 12.82
N LEU A 321 -34.74 17.84 13.62
CA LEU A 321 -34.64 18.02 15.07
C LEU A 321 -33.94 19.32 15.46
N ILE A 322 -32.86 19.68 14.77
CA ILE A 322 -32.17 20.97 14.95
C ILE A 322 -33.12 22.14 14.63
N THR A 323 -33.83 22.07 13.51
CA THR A 323 -34.81 23.10 13.12
C THR A 323 -35.89 23.27 14.20
N ILE A 324 -36.48 22.18 14.69
CA ILE A 324 -37.52 22.22 15.73
C ILE A 324 -36.96 22.80 17.03
N GLY A 325 -35.79 22.35 17.48
CA GLY A 325 -35.17 22.83 18.72
C GLY A 325 -34.84 24.32 18.68
N VAL A 326 -34.30 24.80 17.56
CA VAL A 326 -33.96 26.21 17.35
C VAL A 326 -35.22 27.07 17.24
N PHE A 327 -36.26 26.58 16.55
CA PHE A 327 -37.54 27.26 16.44
C PHE A 327 -38.19 27.46 17.81
N LEU A 328 -38.26 26.41 18.64
CA LEU A 328 -38.79 26.50 20.02
C LEU A 328 -37.97 27.45 20.90
N ALA A 329 -36.64 27.41 20.77
CA ALA A 329 -35.78 28.34 21.46
C ALA A 329 -36.12 29.79 21.06
N SER A 330 -36.31 30.08 19.77
CA SER A 330 -36.53 31.46 19.28
C SER A 330 -37.70 32.19 19.95
N PHE A 331 -38.75 31.50 20.41
CA PHE A 331 -39.92 32.11 21.07
C PHE A 331 -39.72 32.48 22.55
N HIS A 332 -38.66 32.00 23.19
CA HIS A 332 -38.38 32.36 24.59
C HIS A 332 -37.69 33.73 24.63
N ALA A 333 -38.46 34.77 24.98
CA ALA A 333 -38.03 36.17 24.98
C ALA A 333 -36.92 36.45 26.02
N VAL A 334 -35.86 37.13 25.56
CA VAL A 334 -34.79 37.65 26.43
C VAL A 334 -35.21 39.02 26.94
N ASN A 335 -35.77 39.08 28.15
CA ASN A 335 -36.07 40.35 28.82
C ASN A 335 -34.83 40.79 29.64
N GLY A 336 -34.16 41.86 29.22
CA GLY A 336 -33.11 42.49 30.04
C GLY A 336 -32.29 43.57 29.33
N GLU A 337 -31.79 44.52 30.13
CA GLU A 337 -31.12 45.82 29.86
C GLU A 337 -30.10 45.95 28.70
N GLU A 338 -29.83 47.19 28.29
CA GLU A 338 -29.08 47.64 27.09
C GLU A 338 -27.72 46.96 26.79
N LYS A 339 -26.97 46.46 27.79
CA LYS A 339 -25.73 45.66 27.56
C LYS A 339 -26.00 44.28 26.91
N ILE A 340 -27.27 43.86 26.85
CA ILE A 340 -27.75 42.63 26.22
C ILE A 340 -27.98 42.83 24.71
N LEU A 341 -27.93 44.06 24.18
CA LEU A 341 -28.29 44.34 22.79
C LEU A 341 -27.32 43.68 21.79
N VAL A 342 -26.01 43.78 21.99
CA VAL A 342 -25.01 43.17 21.09
C VAL A 342 -25.10 41.64 21.13
N LEU A 343 -25.24 41.07 22.33
CA LEU A 343 -25.38 39.62 22.52
C LEU A 343 -26.71 39.10 21.91
N SER A 344 -27.78 39.89 21.99
CA SER A 344 -29.08 39.60 21.37
C SER A 344 -29.01 39.61 19.84
N HIS A 345 -28.28 40.56 19.23
CA HIS A 345 -28.06 40.56 17.77
C HIS A 345 -27.27 39.32 17.31
N VAL A 346 -26.19 38.97 18.02
CA VAL A 346 -25.42 37.75 17.74
C VAL A 346 -26.28 36.49 17.87
N LEU A 347 -27.17 36.44 18.86
CA LEU A 347 -28.10 35.33 19.07
C LEU A 347 -29.09 35.20 17.90
N ASN A 348 -29.70 36.31 17.47
CA ASN A 348 -30.67 36.31 16.38
C ASN A 348 -30.04 35.95 15.03
N VAL A 349 -28.84 36.45 14.75
CA VAL A 349 -28.06 36.06 13.56
C VAL A 349 -27.71 34.58 13.61
N SER A 350 -27.30 34.05 14.77
CA SER A 350 -26.97 32.62 14.92
C SER A 350 -28.19 31.73 14.68
N VAL A 351 -29.37 32.13 15.17
CA VAL A 351 -30.64 31.42 14.91
C VAL A 351 -30.98 31.41 13.42
N LEU A 352 -30.86 32.56 12.73
CA LEU A 352 -31.12 32.65 11.30
C LEU A 352 -30.19 31.76 10.47
N VAL A 353 -28.88 31.81 10.77
CA VAL A 353 -27.88 30.95 10.09
C VAL A 353 -28.16 29.47 10.35
N THR A 354 -28.57 29.12 11.57
CA THR A 354 -28.91 27.73 11.91
C THR A 354 -30.11 27.23 11.10
N LEU A 355 -31.18 28.03 11.00
CA LEU A 355 -32.38 27.67 10.24
C LEU A 355 -32.10 27.56 8.73
N ALA A 356 -31.34 28.50 8.18
CA ALA A 356 -30.96 28.49 6.77
C ALA A 356 -30.08 27.26 6.43
N SER A 357 -29.04 27.01 7.22
CA SER A 357 -28.13 25.87 7.01
C SER A 357 -28.83 24.53 7.22
N SER A 358 -29.70 24.41 8.22
CA SER A 358 -30.50 23.21 8.45
C SER A 358 -31.48 22.94 7.31
N SER A 359 -32.13 23.98 6.77
CA SER A 359 -33.01 23.87 5.60
C SER A 359 -32.26 23.44 4.33
N ILE A 360 -31.05 23.95 4.11
CA ILE A 360 -30.20 23.50 2.99
C ILE A 360 -29.84 22.01 3.17
N SER A 361 -29.47 21.62 4.39
CA SER A 361 -29.13 20.23 4.72
C SER A 361 -30.30 19.27 4.48
N THR A 362 -31.53 19.61 4.92
CA THR A 362 -32.73 18.79 4.67
C THR A 362 -33.02 18.64 3.19
N LEU A 363 -32.92 19.72 2.41
CA LEU A 363 -33.12 19.68 0.96
C LEU A 363 -32.07 18.81 0.26
N MET A 364 -30.80 18.87 0.70
CA MET A 364 -29.75 18.02 0.13
C MET A 364 -29.99 16.54 0.43
N PHE A 365 -30.33 16.17 1.67
CA PHE A 365 -30.66 14.78 2.01
C PHE A 365 -31.93 14.30 1.31
N LEU A 366 -32.94 15.15 1.18
CA LEU A 366 -34.14 14.84 0.38
C LEU A 366 -33.78 14.62 -1.09
N SER A 367 -32.87 15.43 -1.64
CA SER A 367 -32.38 15.26 -3.02
C SER A 367 -31.66 13.93 -3.22
N ILE A 368 -30.96 13.40 -2.22
CA ILE A 368 -30.35 12.07 -2.28
C ILE A 368 -31.44 10.99 -2.36
N LEU A 369 -32.47 11.08 -1.51
CA LEU A 369 -33.57 10.11 -1.48
C LEU A 369 -34.37 10.05 -2.78
N THR A 370 -34.44 11.16 -3.52
CA THR A 370 -35.18 11.27 -4.79
C THR A 370 -34.31 11.11 -6.03
N SER A 371 -32.99 10.90 -5.88
CA SER A 371 -32.07 10.78 -7.03
C SER A 371 -32.16 9.41 -7.72
N ASN A 372 -31.94 9.40 -9.04
CA ASN A 372 -31.72 8.18 -9.79
C ASN A 372 -30.31 7.64 -9.49
N TYR A 373 -30.22 6.40 -9.00
CA TYR A 373 -28.97 5.74 -8.60
C TYR A 373 -28.25 5.11 -9.80
N GLU A 374 -28.05 5.90 -10.86
CA GLU A 374 -27.24 5.49 -12.01
C GLU A 374 -25.73 5.61 -11.73
N LYS A 375 -24.89 4.87 -12.46
CA LYS A 375 -23.43 4.79 -12.27
C LYS A 375 -22.74 6.17 -12.19
N MET A 376 -23.04 7.07 -13.14
CA MET A 376 -22.44 8.41 -13.17
C MET A 376 -22.87 9.28 -11.99
N ASN A 377 -24.09 9.07 -11.49
CA ASN A 377 -24.57 9.75 -10.30
C ASN A 377 -23.88 9.23 -9.04
N PHE A 378 -23.57 7.92 -8.98
CA PHE A 378 -22.83 7.31 -7.86
C PHE A 378 -21.39 7.82 -7.74
N LEU A 379 -20.75 8.16 -8.86
CA LEU A 379 -19.38 8.65 -8.89
C LEU A 379 -19.22 10.08 -8.38
N TYR A 380 -20.04 11.01 -8.87
CA TYR A 380 -19.82 12.44 -8.62
C TYR A 380 -20.99 13.13 -7.92
N VAL A 381 -22.21 12.91 -8.42
CA VAL A 381 -23.39 13.69 -7.99
C VAL A 381 -23.80 13.34 -6.56
N LEU A 382 -23.91 12.04 -6.25
CA LEU A 382 -24.38 11.57 -4.95
C LEU A 382 -23.39 11.86 -3.82
N PRO A 383 -22.07 11.59 -3.95
CA PRO A 383 -21.08 11.99 -2.95
C PRO A 383 -21.07 13.50 -2.71
N PHE A 384 -21.19 14.31 -3.77
CA PHE A 384 -21.22 15.77 -3.64
C PHE A 384 -22.45 16.26 -2.85
N LYS A 385 -23.65 15.74 -3.17
CA LYS A 385 -24.88 16.04 -2.42
C LYS A 385 -24.75 15.64 -0.95
N LEU A 386 -24.21 14.45 -0.68
CA LEU A 386 -23.99 13.95 0.68
C LEU A 386 -23.04 14.86 1.47
N ILE A 387 -21.92 15.23 0.87
CA ILE A 387 -20.93 16.13 1.49
C ILE A 387 -21.56 17.49 1.79
N THR A 388 -22.27 18.09 0.84
CA THR A 388 -22.89 19.41 1.06
C THR A 388 -23.96 19.33 2.15
N GLY A 389 -24.76 18.26 2.16
CA GLY A 389 -25.75 17.99 3.21
C GLY A 389 -25.11 17.86 4.60
N LEU A 390 -23.99 17.14 4.72
CA LEU A 390 -23.24 17.01 5.96
C LEU A 390 -22.61 18.33 6.39
N VAL A 391 -21.84 19.01 5.54
CA VAL A 391 -21.17 20.27 5.88
C VAL A 391 -22.17 21.31 6.40
N THR A 392 -23.32 21.45 5.73
CA THR A 392 -24.38 22.37 6.17
C THR A 392 -25.05 21.93 7.47
N LEU A 393 -25.19 20.62 7.72
CA LEU A 393 -25.64 20.09 9.01
C LEU A 393 -24.69 20.45 10.16
N PHE A 394 -23.38 20.38 9.90
CA PHE A 394 -22.37 20.73 10.92
C PHE A 394 -22.31 22.22 11.21
N ILE A 395 -22.48 23.06 10.20
CA ILE A 395 -22.65 24.51 10.39
C ILE A 395 -23.87 24.75 11.29
N ALA A 396 -25.01 24.12 10.99
CA ALA A 396 -26.24 24.25 11.78
C ALA A 396 -26.04 23.81 13.25
N MET A 397 -25.38 22.67 13.47
CA MET A 397 -25.09 22.16 14.82
C MET A 397 -24.18 23.13 15.60
N SER A 398 -23.14 23.66 14.95
CA SER A 398 -22.20 24.59 15.56
C SER A 398 -22.86 25.91 15.94
N THR A 399 -23.65 26.50 15.04
CA THR A 399 -24.37 27.75 15.31
C THR A 399 -25.50 27.56 16.34
N MET A 400 -26.15 26.39 16.36
CA MET A 400 -27.10 26.03 17.42
C MET A 400 -26.42 26.00 18.80
N MET A 401 -25.22 25.40 18.90
CA MET A 401 -24.45 25.40 20.15
C MET A 401 -24.04 26.81 20.57
N VAL A 402 -23.64 27.70 19.65
CA VAL A 402 -23.36 29.10 19.98
C VAL A 402 -24.61 29.80 20.53
N ALA A 403 -25.76 29.61 19.88
CA ALA A 403 -27.02 30.19 20.34
C ALA A 403 -27.43 29.67 21.73
N PHE A 404 -27.26 28.37 21.98
CA PHE A 404 -27.52 27.77 23.29
C PHE A 404 -26.60 28.30 24.39
N ASN A 405 -25.29 28.34 24.14
CA ASN A 405 -24.31 28.89 25.09
C ASN A 405 -24.55 30.38 25.38
N GLY A 406 -24.88 31.17 24.34
CA GLY A 406 -25.25 32.58 24.51
C GLY A 406 -26.46 32.77 25.43
N ARG A 407 -27.48 31.92 25.30
CA ARG A 407 -28.66 31.92 26.19
C ARG A 407 -28.34 31.48 27.61
N LEU A 408 -27.57 30.41 27.78
CA LEU A 408 -27.13 29.96 29.11
C LEU A 408 -26.34 31.06 29.83
N PHE A 409 -25.48 31.78 29.11
CA PHE A 409 -24.69 32.87 29.67
C PHE A 409 -25.57 34.03 30.17
N ILE A 410 -26.70 34.30 29.51
CA ILE A 410 -27.68 35.31 29.93
C ILE A 410 -28.48 34.80 31.14
N SER A 411 -28.87 33.53 31.15
CA SER A 411 -29.73 32.98 32.20
C SER A 411 -28.99 32.71 33.53
N LEU A 412 -27.66 32.55 33.52
CA LEU A 412 -26.88 32.19 34.70
C LEU A 412 -26.44 33.41 35.54
N PRO A 413 -26.54 33.35 36.87
CA PRO A 413 -25.99 34.36 37.77
C PRO A 413 -24.47 34.55 37.57
N HIS A 414 -23.95 35.75 37.89
CA HIS A 414 -22.55 36.11 37.66
C HIS A 414 -21.51 35.09 38.16
N GLY A 415 -21.75 34.43 39.30
CA GLY A 415 -20.85 33.41 39.86
C GLY A 415 -20.79 32.09 39.09
N LEU A 416 -21.76 31.80 38.22
CA LEU A 416 -21.87 30.53 37.48
C LEU A 416 -21.53 30.65 35.99
N LYS A 417 -21.12 31.84 35.51
CA LYS A 417 -20.80 32.08 34.09
C LYS A 417 -19.63 31.24 33.56
N TRP A 418 -18.77 30.74 34.45
CA TRP A 418 -17.69 29.81 34.08
C TRP A 418 -18.23 28.49 33.50
N VAL A 419 -19.42 28.04 33.93
CA VAL A 419 -20.09 26.84 33.38
C VAL A 419 -20.39 27.03 31.89
N ALA A 420 -20.93 28.19 31.49
CA ALA A 420 -21.20 28.51 30.09
C ALA A 420 -19.90 28.63 29.25
N THR A 421 -18.79 29.00 29.87
CA THR A 421 -17.48 29.09 29.19
C THR A 421 -16.88 27.69 28.98
N LEU A 422 -17.08 26.78 29.94
CA LEU A 422 -16.64 25.38 29.87
C LEU A 422 -17.44 24.59 28.82
N THR A 423 -18.74 24.83 28.70
CA THR A 423 -19.58 24.25 27.65
C THR A 423 -19.23 24.79 26.27
N PHE A 424 -18.82 26.06 26.18
CA PHE A 424 -18.34 26.65 24.93
C PHE A 424 -17.04 25.96 24.46
N THR A 425 -16.02 25.80 25.30
CA THR A 425 -14.77 25.15 24.88
C THR A 425 -14.94 23.66 24.57
N GLY A 426 -15.78 22.95 25.35
CA GLY A 426 -16.05 21.53 25.13
C GLY A 426 -16.78 21.21 23.82
N THR A 427 -17.55 22.17 23.28
CA THR A 427 -18.34 21.96 22.05
C THR A 427 -17.54 22.20 20.77
N PHE A 428 -16.48 23.01 20.82
CA PHE A 428 -15.57 23.19 19.68
C PHE A 428 -14.66 21.98 19.43
N ILE A 429 -14.38 21.16 20.45
CA ILE A 429 -13.51 19.99 20.31
C ILE A 429 -14.12 18.94 19.36
N PRO A 430 -15.39 18.50 19.53
CA PRO A 430 -16.04 17.60 18.56
C PRO A 430 -16.17 18.21 17.15
N VAL A 431 -16.43 19.52 17.04
CA VAL A 431 -16.55 20.20 15.74
C VAL A 431 -15.19 20.24 15.04
N ALA A 432 -14.11 20.59 15.76
CA ALA A 432 -12.76 20.58 15.22
C ALA A 432 -12.31 19.16 14.85
N LEU A 433 -12.57 18.16 15.70
CA LEU A 433 -12.29 16.76 15.41
C LEU A 433 -13.08 16.27 14.20
N PHE A 434 -14.36 16.62 14.09
CA PHE A 434 -15.19 16.22 12.97
C PHE A 434 -14.74 16.89 11.68
N VAL A 435 -14.45 18.20 11.69
CA VAL A 435 -13.89 18.90 10.53
C VAL A 435 -12.53 18.31 10.17
N LEU A 436 -11.68 17.94 11.12
CA LEU A 436 -10.40 17.28 10.83
C LEU A 436 -10.59 15.90 10.20
N VAL A 437 -11.52 15.08 10.72
CA VAL A 437 -11.82 13.74 10.19
C VAL A 437 -12.47 13.84 8.81
N GLN A 438 -13.48 14.69 8.64
CA GLN A 438 -14.11 14.93 7.35
C GLN A 438 -13.16 15.59 6.37
N HIS A 439 -12.36 16.57 6.78
CA HIS A 439 -11.42 17.23 5.89
C HIS A 439 -10.29 16.27 5.49
N TYR A 440 -9.88 15.34 6.35
CA TYR A 440 -8.99 14.23 5.95
C TYR A 440 -9.64 13.33 4.90
N GLN A 441 -10.93 12.98 5.07
CA GLN A 441 -11.66 12.14 4.11
C GLN A 441 -12.01 12.87 2.80
N LEU A 442 -12.33 14.17 2.86
CA LEU A 442 -12.57 15.05 1.71
C LEU A 442 -11.27 15.41 0.99
N LEU A 443 -10.17 15.63 1.72
CA LEU A 443 -8.86 15.79 1.12
C LEU A 443 -8.48 14.48 0.47
N SER A 444 -8.69 13.31 1.07
CA SER A 444 -8.51 12.02 0.38
C SER A 444 -9.35 11.93 -0.91
N ASN A 445 -10.64 12.25 -0.85
CA ASN A 445 -11.55 12.14 -2.01
C ASN A 445 -11.31 13.18 -3.11
N MET A 446 -10.87 14.40 -2.77
CA MET A 446 -10.42 15.39 -3.77
C MET A 446 -9.03 15.04 -4.27
N TRP A 447 -8.18 14.54 -3.38
CA TRP A 447 -6.92 13.88 -3.72
C TRP A 447 -7.17 12.67 -4.59
N ASP A 448 -8.39 12.13 -4.71
CA ASP A 448 -8.73 11.07 -5.66
C ASP A 448 -8.94 11.57 -7.09
N SER A 449 -9.40 12.80 -7.30
CA SER A 449 -9.30 13.45 -8.62
C SER A 449 -7.84 13.79 -8.95
N THR A 450 -7.08 14.18 -7.93
CA THR A 450 -5.64 14.28 -7.97
C THR A 450 -4.99 12.90 -8.03
N PHE A 451 -5.65 11.80 -7.68
CA PHE A 451 -5.12 10.42 -7.62
C PHE A 451 -5.35 9.79 -8.96
N VAL A 452 -6.52 9.90 -9.57
CA VAL A 452 -6.72 9.62 -10.99
C VAL A 452 -5.76 10.47 -11.81
N SER A 453 -5.64 11.77 -11.49
CA SER A 453 -4.63 12.63 -12.10
C SER A 453 -3.20 12.17 -11.79
N LYS A 454 -2.83 11.68 -10.60
CA LYS A 454 -1.46 11.25 -10.17
C LYS A 454 -1.13 9.80 -10.48
N LEU A 455 -2.15 9.01 -10.76
CA LEU A 455 -2.18 7.68 -11.35
C LEU A 455 -1.87 7.85 -12.83
N LEU A 456 -2.64 8.70 -13.53
CA LEU A 456 -2.45 9.03 -14.94
C LEU A 456 -1.25 9.98 -15.23
N SER A 457 -0.84 10.81 -14.26
CA SER A 457 0.33 11.71 -14.32
C SER A 457 1.54 11.15 -13.60
N GLY A 458 1.55 9.84 -13.32
CA GLY A 458 2.74 9.10 -12.89
C GLY A 458 3.95 9.21 -13.83
N LYS A 459 3.95 10.13 -14.81
CA LYS A 459 5.14 10.62 -15.50
C LYS A 459 6.17 11.07 -14.46
N GLY A 460 7.22 10.27 -14.30
CA GLY A 460 8.41 10.66 -13.57
C GLY A 460 8.59 9.95 -12.23
N LYS A 461 7.73 9.02 -11.81
CA LYS A 461 8.05 8.14 -10.67
C LYS A 461 9.19 7.18 -11.01
N TYR A 462 9.25 6.70 -12.25
CA TYR A 462 10.37 5.89 -12.75
C TYR A 462 11.66 6.70 -12.87
N HIS A 463 11.61 7.91 -13.44
CA HIS A 463 12.77 8.80 -13.47
C HIS A 463 13.18 9.31 -12.08
N ALA A 464 12.26 9.53 -11.14
CA ALA A 464 12.58 9.92 -9.77
C ALA A 464 13.16 8.76 -8.95
N PHE A 465 12.64 7.54 -9.13
CA PHE A 465 13.23 6.33 -8.57
C PHE A 465 14.67 6.15 -9.08
N HIS A 466 14.89 6.26 -10.39
CA HIS A 466 16.23 6.19 -10.97
C HIS A 466 17.16 7.36 -10.61
N ARG A 467 16.65 8.60 -10.51
CA ARG A 467 17.47 9.73 -10.08
C ARG A 467 17.92 9.54 -8.62
N LYS A 468 17.08 8.94 -7.77
CA LYS A 468 17.45 8.60 -6.39
C LYS A 468 18.47 7.46 -6.32
N THR A 469 18.27 6.37 -7.05
CA THR A 469 19.21 5.23 -7.07
C THR A 469 20.56 5.59 -7.71
N ASN A 470 20.56 6.42 -8.76
CA ASN A 470 21.81 6.91 -9.36
C ASN A 470 22.52 7.93 -8.45
N ALA A 471 21.80 8.79 -7.72
CA ALA A 471 22.42 9.75 -6.80
C ALA A 471 23.13 9.08 -5.62
N SER A 472 22.62 7.95 -5.10
CA SER A 472 23.29 7.17 -4.04
C SER A 472 24.58 6.49 -4.51
N LEU A 473 24.71 6.20 -5.81
CA LEU A 473 25.92 5.58 -6.39
C LEU A 473 27.09 6.56 -6.49
N TYR A 474 26.84 7.86 -6.72
CA TYR A 474 27.91 8.87 -6.78
C TYR A 474 28.46 9.25 -5.40
N THR A 475 27.66 9.10 -4.33
CA THR A 475 28.12 9.31 -2.96
C THR A 475 28.95 8.13 -2.44
N GLU A 476 28.55 6.87 -2.72
CA GLU A 476 29.34 5.69 -2.31
C GLU A 476 30.69 5.58 -3.08
N SER A 477 30.78 6.07 -4.33
CA SER A 477 32.06 6.09 -5.08
C SER A 477 33.03 7.18 -4.62
N HIS A 478 32.52 8.28 -4.05
CA HIS A 478 33.37 9.36 -3.54
C HIS A 478 33.96 9.03 -2.16
N ASP A 479 33.19 8.35 -1.29
CA ASP A 479 33.67 7.94 0.04
C ASP A 479 34.69 6.78 -0.03
N ALA A 480 34.72 6.00 -1.11
CA ALA A 480 35.72 4.95 -1.32
C ALA A 480 37.09 5.45 -1.84
N CYS A 481 37.18 6.70 -2.32
CA CYS A 481 38.42 7.25 -2.88
C CYS A 481 39.18 8.21 -1.94
N ASP A 482 38.56 8.71 -0.86
CA ASP A 482 39.20 9.66 0.07
C ASP A 482 39.99 8.99 1.22
N GLY A 483 40.11 7.66 1.23
CA GLY A 483 40.85 6.89 2.24
C GLY A 483 42.36 6.73 2.02
N SER A 484 42.97 7.45 1.06
CA SER A 484 44.41 7.32 0.77
C SER A 484 45.16 8.65 0.83
N SER A 485 45.16 9.31 2.00
CA SER A 485 46.14 10.36 2.29
C SER A 485 47.43 9.73 2.79
N PHE A 486 48.39 9.66 1.87
CA PHE A 486 49.82 9.57 2.16
C PHE A 486 50.22 10.61 3.21
N HIS A 487 50.86 10.17 4.30
CA HIS A 487 51.81 11.02 5.02
C HIS A 487 53.20 10.39 4.95
N VAL A 488 54.02 11.04 4.13
CA VAL A 488 55.47 10.92 4.04
C VAL A 488 56.09 11.82 5.12
N LEU A 489 57.18 11.31 5.70
CA LEU A 489 58.07 11.81 6.76
C LEU A 489 57.66 11.48 8.20
#